data_AF-V9L7L7-F1
#
_entry.id   AF-V9L7L7-F1
#
_cell.length_a   1.000
_cell.length_b   1.000
_cell.length_c   1.000
_cell.angle_alpha   90.00
_cell.angle_beta   90.00
_cell.angle_gamma   90.00
#
_symmetry.space_group_name_H-M   'P 1'
#
loop_
_entity.id
_entity.type
_entity.pdbx_description
1 polymer ?
#
loop_
_entity_poly.entity_id
_entity_poly.type
_entity_poly.pdbx_seq_one_letter_code
_entity_poly.pdbx_strand_id
1 'polypeptide(L)'
;MAAQSATSPRPGPGPGAGEAAAGAPGPGSSLQYSELLQHLVGEKRQVHELSQAVLGGFPAPSKSEEQKMVERAMESCGFKAALACVGGFVLGGAFGIFTAGIDTNVGFDPKDPMRTPTAREVLKDMGQRGMSYAKNFAIVGAMFSCTECVIESYRGKSDWKNSVLSGCATGGVIGFRAGLKAGVIGCGGFAAFSAVIDYYLR
;
A
#
# COMPACT_ATOMS: atom_id res chain seq x y z
N MET A 1 5.01 14.31 -3.91
CA MET A 1 4.92 15.43 -2.96
C MET A 1 5.03 14.87 -1.56
N ALA A 2 6.22 14.96 -0.97
CA ALA A 2 6.50 14.58 0.40
C ALA A 2 6.89 15.87 1.15
N ALA A 3 6.16 16.21 2.21
CA ALA A 3 6.52 17.22 3.19
C ALA A 3 6.63 16.45 4.53
N GLN A 4 7.84 16.28 5.07
CA GLN A 4 8.61 17.19 5.93
C GLN A 4 8.09 17.29 7.37
N SER A 5 8.92 16.83 8.32
CA SER A 5 9.24 17.47 9.61
C SER A 5 10.07 16.47 10.43
N ALA A 6 11.41 16.51 10.45
CA ALA A 6 12.30 17.46 11.14
C ALA A 6 12.15 17.45 12.67
N THR A 7 12.96 16.62 13.35
CA THR A 7 13.23 16.76 14.79
C THR A 7 14.67 16.36 15.10
N SER A 8 15.46 17.30 15.60
CA SER A 8 16.71 17.06 16.33
C SER A 8 17.05 18.33 17.15
N PRO A 9 17.95 18.28 18.15
CA PRO A 9 17.63 18.01 19.55
C PRO A 9 18.13 19.15 20.46
N ARG A 10 17.85 19.12 21.78
CA ARG A 10 18.70 19.76 22.82
C ARG A 10 18.44 19.19 24.23
N PRO A 11 19.41 19.30 25.17
CA PRO A 11 19.64 18.38 26.29
C PRO A 11 19.21 18.93 27.67
N GLY A 12 19.18 18.05 28.69
CA GLY A 12 18.93 18.39 30.11
C GLY A 12 20.07 19.19 30.78
N PRO A 13 19.87 19.68 32.02
CA PRO A 13 20.32 18.97 33.25
C PRO A 13 19.29 19.08 34.41
N GLY A 14 19.15 18.12 35.32
CA GLY A 14 20.00 17.90 36.50
C GLY A 14 19.18 18.00 37.81
N PRO A 15 19.64 17.45 38.95
CA PRO A 15 18.80 16.98 40.08
C PRO A 15 18.66 17.99 41.24
N GLY A 16 17.57 17.91 42.02
CA GLY A 16 17.35 18.76 43.20
C GLY A 16 16.30 18.19 44.15
N ALA A 17 16.62 18.21 45.44
CA ALA A 17 16.03 17.46 46.56
C ALA A 17 14.67 17.97 47.12
N GLY A 18 14.03 17.09 47.91
CA GLY A 18 13.11 17.41 49.03
C GLY A 18 11.69 17.82 48.64
N GLU A 19 10.64 17.65 49.42
CA GLU A 19 10.38 17.02 50.72
C GLU A 19 8.84 16.88 50.79
N ALA A 20 8.35 16.03 51.69
CA ALA A 20 6.97 15.61 51.86
C ALA A 20 5.93 16.73 52.09
N ALA A 21 4.68 16.47 51.69
CA ALA A 21 3.51 16.93 52.44
C ALA A 21 2.31 16.01 52.17
N ALA A 22 1.98 15.19 53.18
CA ALA A 22 0.73 14.47 53.26
C ALA A 22 -0.44 15.45 53.51
N GLY A 23 -1.59 15.20 52.89
CA GLY A 23 -2.85 15.87 53.21
C GLY A 23 -4.01 14.87 53.21
N ALA A 24 -4.43 14.44 54.41
CA ALA A 24 -5.65 13.68 54.63
C ALA A 24 -6.92 14.55 54.38
N PRO A 25 -8.09 13.96 54.07
CA PRO A 25 -9.25 14.72 53.59
C PRO A 25 -10.01 15.39 54.75
N GLY A 26 -10.25 16.70 54.63
CA GLY A 26 -11.17 17.45 55.49
C GLY A 26 -12.63 17.31 55.04
N PRO A 27 -13.61 17.47 55.96
CA PRO A 27 -15.02 17.24 55.69
C PRO A 27 -15.65 18.47 55.00
N GLY A 28 -16.18 18.31 53.78
CA GLY A 28 -17.03 19.35 53.17
C GLY A 28 -16.74 19.77 51.73
N SER A 29 -16.02 18.99 50.92
CA SER A 29 -15.76 19.37 49.52
C SER A 29 -16.92 18.94 48.61
N SER A 30 -17.70 19.93 48.16
CA SER A 30 -18.34 19.88 46.85
C SER A 30 -17.33 19.34 45.85
N LEU A 31 -17.63 18.24 45.17
CA LEU A 31 -16.81 17.70 44.08
C LEU A 31 -16.50 18.84 43.08
N GLN A 32 -15.30 19.42 43.15
CA GLN A 32 -14.85 20.43 42.21
C GLN A 32 -14.47 19.70 40.92
N TYR A 33 -15.46 19.51 40.05
CA TYR A 33 -15.30 18.83 38.75
C TYR A 33 -14.11 19.36 37.96
N SER A 34 -13.73 20.63 38.10
CA SER A 34 -12.57 21.25 37.47
C SER A 34 -11.23 20.63 37.88
N GLU A 35 -11.02 20.30 39.15
CA GLU A 35 -9.78 19.64 39.62
C GLU A 35 -9.76 18.17 39.22
N LEU A 36 -10.93 17.50 39.24
CA LEU A 36 -11.05 16.11 38.77
C LEU A 36 -10.77 16.00 37.26
N LEU A 37 -11.27 16.95 36.45
CA LEU A 37 -10.98 17.06 35.02
C LEU A 37 -9.49 17.32 34.76
N GLN A 38 -8.81 18.12 35.60
CA GLN A 38 -7.37 18.32 35.50
C GLN A 38 -6.56 17.03 35.75
N HIS A 39 -7.04 16.16 36.64
CA HIS A 39 -6.40 14.88 36.93
C HIS A 39 -6.73 13.77 35.91
N LEU A 40 -7.91 13.79 35.30
CA LEU A 40 -8.34 12.76 34.34
C LEU A 40 -7.95 13.06 32.88
N VAL A 41 -8.05 14.34 32.47
CA VAL A 41 -7.88 14.78 31.07
C VAL A 41 -6.87 15.93 30.94
N GLY A 42 -6.49 16.58 32.04
CA GLY A 42 -5.56 17.71 32.05
C GLY A 42 -4.08 17.35 32.16
N GLU A 43 -3.26 18.37 32.30
CA GLU A 43 -1.79 18.28 32.34
C GLU A 43 -1.26 17.48 33.54
N LYS A 44 -2.05 17.37 34.61
CA LYS A 44 -1.73 16.57 35.81
C LYS A 44 -2.08 15.08 35.66
N ARG A 45 -2.57 14.65 34.49
CA ARG A 45 -2.93 13.24 34.24
C ARG A 45 -1.69 12.36 34.35
N GLN A 46 -1.71 11.45 35.32
CA GLN A 46 -0.71 10.40 35.40
C GLN A 46 -0.98 9.35 34.32
N VAL A 47 0.06 8.94 33.59
CA VAL A 47 -0.01 7.88 32.58
C VAL A 47 -0.22 6.57 33.31
N HIS A 48 -1.46 6.11 33.37
CA HIS A 48 -1.78 4.79 33.88
C HIS A 48 -1.66 3.78 32.73
N GLU A 49 -0.81 2.78 32.90
CA GLU A 49 -0.69 1.62 31.98
C GLU A 49 -1.98 0.79 32.08
N LEU A 50 -3.04 1.23 31.40
CA LEU A 50 -4.23 0.41 31.23
C LEU A 50 -3.83 -0.81 30.39
N SER A 51 -3.71 -1.94 31.06
CA SER A 51 -3.59 -3.22 30.38
C SER A 51 -4.77 -3.37 29.42
N GLN A 52 -4.48 -3.56 28.13
CA GLN A 52 -5.48 -3.69 27.06
C GLN A 52 -6.50 -4.82 27.32
N ALA A 53 -6.17 -5.75 28.22
CA ALA A 53 -7.05 -6.81 28.71
C ALA A 53 -8.18 -6.31 29.64
N VAL A 54 -8.05 -5.14 30.25
CA VAL A 54 -9.04 -4.57 31.21
C VAL A 54 -10.02 -3.62 30.50
N LEU A 55 -9.61 -2.98 29.41
CA LEU A 55 -10.41 -1.96 28.72
C LEU A 55 -11.35 -2.55 27.64
N GLY A 56 -11.04 -3.73 27.12
CA GLY A 56 -11.84 -4.40 26.08
C GLY A 56 -12.68 -5.54 26.65
N GLY A 57 -13.98 -5.58 26.32
CA GLY A 57 -14.87 -6.70 26.69
C GLY A 57 -14.51 -8.06 26.07
N PHE A 58 -13.50 -8.09 25.20
CA PHE A 58 -12.91 -9.32 24.65
C PHE A 58 -11.40 -9.31 24.93
N PRO A 59 -10.84 -10.39 25.51
CA PRO A 59 -9.39 -10.52 25.67
C PRO A 59 -8.77 -10.67 24.27
N ALA A 60 -8.32 -9.55 23.69
CA ALA A 60 -7.52 -9.60 22.48
C ALA A 60 -6.19 -10.30 22.82
N PRO A 61 -5.79 -11.36 22.09
CA PRO A 61 -4.52 -12.01 22.33
C PRO A 61 -3.40 -10.98 22.21
N SER A 62 -2.46 -10.96 23.16
CA SER A 62 -1.31 -10.08 23.11
C SER A 62 -0.45 -10.45 21.89
N LYS A 63 -0.66 -9.75 20.77
CA LYS A 63 0.22 -9.82 19.60
C LYS A 63 1.61 -9.32 20.03
N SER A 64 2.68 -10.05 19.73
CA SER A 64 4.03 -9.55 19.97
C SER A 64 4.25 -8.25 19.18
N GLU A 65 5.14 -7.37 19.65
CA GLU A 65 5.49 -6.14 18.92
C GLU A 65 5.96 -6.43 17.49
N GLU A 66 6.63 -7.57 17.31
CA GLU A 66 7.05 -8.09 15.99
C GLU A 66 5.84 -8.42 15.10
N GLN A 67 4.82 -9.09 15.63
CA GLN A 67 3.59 -9.40 14.88
C GLN A 67 2.83 -8.13 14.48
N LYS A 68 2.76 -7.12 15.36
CA LYS A 68 2.13 -5.83 15.05
C LYS A 68 2.86 -5.10 13.91
N MET A 69 4.19 -5.15 13.90
CA MET A 69 5.00 -4.55 12.84
C MET A 69 4.79 -5.26 11.50
N VAL A 70 4.69 -6.60 11.50
CA VAL A 70 4.41 -7.39 10.28
C VAL A 70 3.01 -7.13 9.74
N GLU A 71 2.00 -7.05 10.62
CA GLU A 71 0.61 -6.78 10.23
C GLU A 71 0.50 -5.38 9.58
N ARG A 72 1.12 -4.37 10.18
CA ARG A 72 1.22 -3.02 9.60
C ARG A 72 1.96 -2.99 8.26
N ALA A 73 3.02 -3.80 8.12
CA ALA A 73 3.75 -3.89 6.86
C ALA A 73 2.88 -4.50 5.75
N MET A 74 2.11 -5.55 6.06
CA MET A 74 1.20 -6.21 5.12
C MET A 74 0.04 -5.33 4.67
N GLU A 75 -0.45 -4.46 5.55
CA GLU A 75 -1.49 -3.49 5.22
C GLU A 75 -0.96 -2.27 4.46
N SER A 76 0.36 -2.06 4.43
CA SER A 76 0.94 -0.91 3.76
C SER A 76 0.72 -0.94 2.24
N CYS A 77 0.38 0.21 1.67
CA CYS A 77 0.21 0.34 0.23
C CYS A 77 1.48 -0.01 -0.55
N GLY A 78 2.65 0.27 0.02
CA GLY A 78 3.94 -0.07 -0.60
C GLY A 78 4.12 -1.59 -0.72
N PHE A 79 3.78 -2.34 0.32
CA PHE A 79 3.89 -3.79 0.29
C PHE A 79 2.86 -4.43 -0.66
N LYS A 80 1.59 -4.00 -0.61
CA LYS A 80 0.55 -4.45 -1.56
C LYS A 80 0.96 -4.19 -3.01
N ALA A 81 1.49 -3.01 -3.30
CA ALA A 81 1.97 -2.65 -4.62
C ALA A 81 3.18 -3.49 -5.05
N ALA A 82 4.11 -3.78 -4.14
CA ALA A 82 5.25 -4.65 -4.43
C ALA A 82 4.80 -6.08 -4.78
N LEU A 83 3.87 -6.64 -4.01
CA LEU A 83 3.29 -7.95 -4.32
C LEU A 83 2.57 -7.96 -5.68
N ALA A 84 1.75 -6.94 -5.95
CA ALA A 84 1.08 -6.80 -7.24
C ALA A 84 2.06 -6.61 -8.40
N CYS A 85 3.17 -5.90 -8.18
CA CYS A 85 4.26 -5.71 -9.13
C CYS A 85 4.92 -7.05 -9.48
N VAL A 86 5.29 -7.84 -8.47
CA VAL A 86 5.91 -9.16 -8.66
C VAL A 86 4.93 -10.11 -9.34
N GLY A 87 3.66 -10.15 -8.90
CA GLY A 87 2.63 -10.97 -9.53
C GLY A 87 2.41 -10.60 -11.00
N GLY A 88 2.32 -9.30 -11.30
CA GLY A 88 2.21 -8.78 -12.66
C GLY A 88 3.44 -9.07 -13.52
N PHE A 89 4.64 -9.01 -12.94
CA PHE A 89 5.88 -9.36 -13.64
C PHE A 89 5.92 -10.83 -14.05
N VAL A 90 5.58 -11.74 -13.14
CA VAL A 90 5.56 -13.19 -13.41
C VAL A 90 4.50 -13.53 -14.47
N LEU A 91 3.28 -13.02 -14.29
CA LEU A 91 2.19 -13.23 -15.24
C LEU A 91 2.51 -12.66 -16.63
N GLY A 92 3.02 -11.43 -16.68
CA GLY A 92 3.39 -10.76 -17.92
C GLY A 92 4.61 -11.39 -18.60
N GLY A 93 5.55 -11.93 -17.84
CA GLY A 93 6.70 -12.68 -18.37
C GLY A 93 6.27 -14.01 -18.99
N ALA A 94 5.41 -14.77 -18.30
CA ALA A 94 4.85 -16.01 -18.82
C ALA A 94 4.03 -15.76 -20.09
N PHE A 95 3.15 -14.76 -20.06
CA PHE A 95 2.37 -14.35 -21.23
C PHE A 95 3.26 -13.86 -22.39
N GLY A 96 4.32 -13.12 -22.08
CA GLY A 96 5.24 -12.59 -23.06
C GLY A 96 6.10 -13.65 -23.75
N ILE A 97 6.58 -14.66 -23.00
CA ILE A 97 7.32 -15.80 -23.56
C ILE A 97 6.39 -16.66 -24.41
N PHE A 98 5.18 -16.92 -23.92
CA PHE A 98 4.16 -17.67 -24.68
C PHE A 98 3.83 -16.99 -26.01
N THR A 99 3.60 -15.67 -25.98
CA THR A 99 3.31 -14.87 -27.18
C THR A 99 4.50 -14.83 -28.14
N ALA A 100 5.73 -14.78 -27.63
CA ALA A 100 6.92 -14.86 -28.47
C ALA A 100 7.07 -16.24 -29.13
N GLY A 101 6.64 -17.32 -28.45
CA GLY A 101 6.69 -18.70 -28.96
C GLY A 101 5.77 -18.97 -30.14
N ILE A 102 4.67 -18.23 -30.25
CA ILE A 102 3.72 -18.32 -31.37
C ILE A 102 4.07 -17.37 -32.53
N ASP A 103 5.02 -16.45 -32.32
CA ASP A 103 5.40 -15.45 -33.32
C ASP A 103 6.38 -16.07 -34.34
N THR A 104 5.89 -16.39 -35.53
CA THR A 104 6.69 -16.99 -36.61
C THR A 104 7.64 -16.00 -37.29
N ASN A 105 7.65 -14.71 -36.90
CA ASN A 105 8.49 -13.67 -37.51
C ASN A 105 9.93 -13.65 -36.95
N VAL A 106 10.23 -14.38 -35.88
CA VAL A 106 11.55 -14.40 -35.21
C VAL A 106 12.66 -15.15 -35.99
N GLY A 107 12.37 -15.60 -37.22
CA GLY A 107 13.27 -16.47 -37.99
C GLY A 107 13.50 -16.11 -39.46
N PHE A 108 12.85 -15.07 -39.99
CA PHE A 108 12.97 -14.69 -41.41
C PHE A 108 13.50 -13.26 -41.55
N ASP A 109 14.82 -13.10 -41.46
CA ASP A 109 15.48 -11.85 -41.83
C ASP A 109 15.56 -11.77 -43.37
N PRO A 110 14.98 -10.77 -44.05
CA PRO A 110 14.96 -10.68 -45.53
C PRO A 110 16.33 -10.51 -46.18
N LYS A 111 17.38 -10.25 -45.39
CA LYS A 111 18.72 -9.92 -45.88
C LYS A 111 19.68 -11.11 -45.99
N ASP A 112 19.43 -12.24 -45.31
CA ASP A 112 20.29 -13.43 -45.36
C ASP A 112 19.51 -14.75 -45.11
N PRO A 113 19.02 -15.42 -46.17
CA PRO A 113 18.17 -16.62 -46.07
C PRO A 113 18.83 -17.90 -45.51
N MET A 114 20.14 -17.87 -45.24
CA MET A 114 20.96 -19.05 -44.93
C MET A 114 21.61 -19.04 -43.54
N ARG A 115 21.42 -17.98 -42.75
CA ARG A 115 21.77 -18.02 -41.33
C ARG A 115 20.56 -18.48 -40.53
N THR A 116 20.52 -19.77 -40.20
CA THR A 116 19.70 -20.26 -39.08
C THR A 116 20.00 -19.36 -37.88
N PRO A 117 19.07 -18.54 -37.38
CA PRO A 117 19.33 -17.73 -36.20
C PRO A 117 19.70 -18.70 -35.08
N THR A 118 20.84 -18.46 -34.44
CA THR A 118 21.31 -19.33 -33.37
C THR A 118 20.19 -19.45 -32.35
N ALA A 119 19.90 -20.64 -31.83
CA ALA A 119 18.86 -20.81 -30.80
C ALA A 119 19.02 -19.84 -29.61
N ARG A 120 20.26 -19.39 -29.35
CA ARG A 120 20.59 -18.34 -28.38
C ARG A 120 20.15 -16.93 -28.77
N GLU A 121 20.20 -16.56 -30.04
CA GLU A 121 19.73 -15.26 -30.54
C GLU A 121 18.21 -15.18 -30.52
N VAL A 122 17.54 -16.25 -30.97
CA VAL A 122 16.08 -16.36 -30.88
C VAL A 122 15.64 -16.29 -29.41
N LEU A 123 16.27 -17.06 -28.53
CA LEU A 123 15.94 -17.04 -27.09
C LEU A 123 16.21 -15.66 -26.46
N LYS A 124 17.24 -14.95 -26.91
CA LYS A 124 17.55 -13.60 -26.43
C LYS A 124 16.51 -12.58 -26.89
N ASP A 125 16.06 -12.65 -28.14
CA ASP A 125 15.02 -11.76 -28.67
C ASP A 125 13.66 -12.05 -28.03
N MET A 126 13.29 -13.34 -27.89
CA MET A 126 12.10 -13.77 -27.15
C MET A 126 12.14 -13.31 -25.69
N GLY A 127 13.30 -13.43 -25.03
CA GLY A 127 13.51 -12.97 -23.66
C GLY A 127 13.41 -11.46 -23.54
N GLN A 128 13.92 -10.70 -24.50
CA GLN A 128 13.80 -9.23 -24.52
C GLN A 128 12.34 -8.79 -24.68
N ARG A 129 11.60 -9.43 -25.59
CA ARG A 129 10.15 -9.20 -25.77
C ARG A 129 9.37 -9.58 -24.51
N GLY A 130 9.63 -10.75 -23.94
CA GLY A 130 9.03 -11.21 -22.68
C GLY A 130 9.30 -10.26 -21.50
N MET A 131 10.52 -9.75 -21.39
CA MET A 131 10.91 -8.77 -20.37
C MET A 131 10.16 -7.45 -20.53
N SER A 132 9.89 -7.02 -21.76
CA SER A 132 9.08 -5.81 -22.00
C SER A 132 7.62 -6.00 -21.55
N TYR A 133 7.01 -7.16 -21.80
CA TYR A 133 5.67 -7.47 -21.32
C TYR A 133 5.63 -7.55 -19.79
N ALA A 134 6.57 -8.28 -19.18
CA ALA A 134 6.68 -8.39 -17.73
C ALA A 134 6.73 -7.02 -17.04
N LYS A 135 7.55 -6.09 -17.56
CA LYS A 135 7.63 -4.71 -17.03
C LYS A 135 6.31 -3.95 -17.16
N ASN A 136 5.62 -4.05 -18.30
CA ASN A 136 4.35 -3.36 -18.50
C ASN A 136 3.27 -3.88 -17.56
N PHE A 137 3.11 -5.19 -17.42
CA PHE A 137 2.14 -5.79 -16.49
C PHE A 137 2.48 -5.50 -15.03
N ALA A 138 3.76 -5.50 -14.67
CA ALA A 138 4.21 -5.11 -13.34
C ALA A 138 3.82 -3.66 -13.00
N ILE A 139 4.04 -2.72 -13.92
CA ILE A 139 3.66 -1.30 -13.73
C ILE A 139 2.15 -1.13 -13.60
N VAL A 140 1.37 -1.80 -14.44
CA VAL A 140 -0.10 -1.74 -14.39
C VAL A 140 -0.61 -2.30 -13.07
N GLY A 141 -0.13 -3.47 -12.65
CA GLY A 141 -0.53 -4.11 -11.39
C GLY A 141 -0.15 -3.29 -10.16
N ALA A 142 1.07 -2.72 -10.15
CA ALA A 142 1.53 -1.85 -9.08
C ALA A 142 0.68 -0.58 -8.97
N MET A 143 0.38 0.08 -10.10
CA MET A 143 -0.44 1.29 -10.13
C MET A 143 -1.87 1.03 -9.68
N PHE A 144 -2.46 -0.08 -10.11
CA PHE A 144 -3.81 -0.47 -9.70
C PHE A 144 -3.88 -0.68 -8.18
N SER A 145 -2.98 -1.49 -7.61
CA SER A 145 -2.95 -1.79 -6.17
C SER A 145 -2.61 -0.57 -5.31
N CYS A 146 -1.66 0.27 -5.74
CA CYS A 146 -1.35 1.54 -5.08
C CYS A 146 -2.59 2.46 -5.02
N THR A 147 -3.24 2.64 -6.16
CA THR A 147 -4.36 3.59 -6.29
C THR A 147 -5.55 3.12 -5.46
N GLU A 148 -5.85 1.82 -5.49
CA GLU A 148 -6.89 1.23 -4.65
C GLU A 148 -6.59 1.43 -3.16
N CYS A 149 -5.37 1.11 -2.72
CA CYS A 149 -4.98 1.27 -1.32
C CYS A 149 -5.05 2.74 -0.84
N VAL A 150 -4.67 3.70 -1.69
CA VAL A 150 -4.79 5.14 -1.36
C VAL A 150 -6.25 5.56 -1.25
N ILE A 151 -7.12 5.10 -2.15
CA ILE A 151 -8.56 5.42 -2.11
C ILE A 151 -9.22 4.79 -0.87
N GLU A 152 -8.89 3.54 -0.58
CA GLU A 152 -9.37 2.82 0.60
C GLU A 152 -8.91 3.50 1.90
N SER A 153 -7.64 3.90 1.97
CA SER A 153 -7.08 4.64 3.11
C SER A 153 -7.75 6.00 3.31
N TYR A 154 -8.16 6.67 2.22
CA TYR A 154 -8.86 7.96 2.31
C TYR A 154 -10.33 7.82 2.70
N ARG A 155 -11.04 6.80 2.18
CA ARG A 155 -12.48 6.61 2.43
C ARG A 155 -12.80 5.76 3.67
N GLY A 156 -11.84 4.96 4.15
CA GLY A 156 -12.02 4.04 5.27
C GLY A 156 -13.05 2.93 5.03
N LYS A 157 -13.35 2.62 3.77
CA LYS A 157 -14.34 1.59 3.35
C LYS A 157 -13.84 0.87 2.11
N SER A 158 -14.01 -0.45 2.05
CA SER A 158 -13.73 -1.27 0.86
C SER A 158 -15.04 -1.61 0.12
N ASP A 159 -15.30 -0.87 -0.96
CA ASP A 159 -16.47 -1.07 -1.83
C ASP A 159 -16.02 -1.37 -3.26
N TRP A 160 -16.88 -2.03 -4.05
CA TRP A 160 -16.69 -2.26 -5.50
C TRP A 160 -16.37 -0.97 -6.29
N LYS A 161 -16.87 0.18 -5.82
CA LYS A 161 -16.60 1.49 -6.41
C LYS A 161 -15.13 1.89 -6.32
N ASN A 162 -14.41 1.44 -5.30
CA ASN A 162 -12.99 1.76 -5.15
C ASN A 162 -12.17 1.08 -6.25
N SER A 163 -12.47 -0.19 -6.53
CA SER A 163 -11.79 -0.96 -7.57
C SER A 163 -12.11 -0.45 -8.98
N VAL A 164 -13.35 0.01 -9.23
CA VAL A 164 -13.72 0.67 -10.49
C VAL A 164 -13.04 2.02 -10.65
N LEU A 165 -12.98 2.83 -9.59
CA LEU A 165 -12.36 4.15 -9.61
C LEU A 165 -10.84 4.05 -9.76
N SER A 166 -10.18 3.11 -9.06
CA SER A 166 -8.75 2.84 -9.20
C SER A 166 -8.42 2.29 -10.58
N GLY A 167 -9.29 1.44 -11.15
CA GLY A 167 -9.22 0.98 -12.53
C GLY A 167 -9.28 2.14 -13.52
N CYS A 168 -10.31 2.99 -13.44
CA CYS A 168 -10.42 4.18 -14.29
C CYS A 168 -9.21 5.11 -14.16
N ALA A 169 -8.76 5.40 -12.93
CA ALA A 169 -7.64 6.29 -12.70
C ALA A 169 -6.34 5.71 -13.28
N THR A 170 -6.08 4.42 -13.04
CA THR A 170 -4.89 3.75 -13.57
C THR A 170 -4.93 3.70 -15.10
N GLY A 171 -6.03 3.21 -15.69
CA GLY A 171 -6.21 3.15 -17.15
C GLY A 171 -6.21 4.53 -17.82
N GLY A 172 -6.76 5.53 -17.13
CA GLY A 172 -6.79 6.92 -17.57
C GLY A 172 -5.39 7.54 -17.61
N VAL A 173 -4.62 7.43 -16.53
CA VAL A 173 -3.23 7.95 -16.46
C VAL A 173 -2.34 7.24 -17.47
N ILE A 174 -2.48 5.93 -17.61
CA ILE A 174 -1.72 5.12 -18.56
C ILE A 174 -2.11 5.45 -20.00
N GLY A 175 -3.40 5.64 -20.29
CA GLY A 175 -3.90 5.99 -21.62
C GLY A 175 -3.63 7.44 -22.01
N PHE A 176 -3.59 8.35 -21.05
CA PHE A 176 -3.37 9.78 -21.29
C PHE A 176 -2.02 10.07 -21.94
N ARG A 177 -1.00 9.23 -21.69
CA ARG A 177 0.30 9.33 -22.37
C ARG A 177 0.21 9.19 -23.89
N ALA A 178 -0.81 8.48 -24.39
CA ALA A 178 -1.10 8.31 -25.81
C ALA A 178 -2.12 9.35 -26.33
N GLY A 179 -2.59 10.26 -25.47
CA GLY A 179 -3.54 11.33 -25.79
C GLY A 179 -4.84 11.28 -24.97
N LEU A 180 -5.58 12.39 -24.95
CA LEU A 180 -6.82 12.51 -24.17
C LEU A 180 -7.89 11.47 -24.57
N LYS A 181 -8.06 11.22 -25.87
CA LYS A 181 -9.02 10.20 -26.38
C LYS A 181 -8.67 8.80 -25.87
N ALA A 182 -7.38 8.45 -25.89
CA ALA A 182 -6.89 7.17 -25.37
C ALA A 182 -7.04 7.09 -23.85
N GLY A 183 -6.88 8.20 -23.12
CA GLY A 183 -7.14 8.28 -21.68
C GLY A 183 -8.60 8.01 -21.31
N VAL A 184 -9.56 8.60 -22.03
CA VAL A 184 -11.00 8.36 -21.77
C VAL A 184 -11.39 6.91 -22.06
N ILE A 185 -10.93 6.37 -23.19
CA ILE A 185 -11.16 4.96 -23.54
C ILE A 185 -10.48 4.03 -22.53
N GLY A 186 -9.25 4.38 -22.11
CA GLY A 186 -8.48 3.65 -21.11
C GLY A 186 -9.17 3.62 -19.74
N CYS A 187 -9.71 4.75 -19.28
CA CYS A 187 -10.51 4.80 -18.06
C CYS A 187 -11.74 3.90 -18.18
N GLY A 188 -12.51 4.00 -19.26
CA GLY A 188 -13.72 3.17 -19.45
C GLY A 188 -13.41 1.68 -19.50
N GLY A 189 -12.36 1.29 -20.24
CA GLY A 189 -11.95 -0.11 -20.37
C GLY A 189 -11.45 -0.71 -19.05
N PHE A 190 -10.57 -0.02 -18.33
CA PHE A 190 -10.08 -0.50 -17.04
C PHE A 190 -11.17 -0.46 -15.96
N ALA A 191 -12.05 0.53 -15.96
CA ALA A 191 -13.20 0.58 -15.06
C ALA A 191 -14.13 -0.62 -15.27
N ALA A 192 -14.45 -0.93 -16.53
CA ALA A 192 -15.28 -2.08 -16.87
C ALA A 192 -14.60 -3.41 -16.49
N PHE A 193 -13.31 -3.56 -16.81
CA PHE A 193 -12.55 -4.76 -16.44
C PHE A 193 -12.52 -4.96 -14.92
N SER A 194 -12.23 -3.91 -14.15
CA SER A 194 -12.23 -3.98 -12.69
C SER A 194 -13.61 -4.29 -12.12
N ALA A 195 -14.69 -3.74 -12.69
CA ALA A 195 -16.06 -4.07 -12.28
C ALA A 195 -16.39 -5.54 -12.51
N VAL A 196 -16.00 -6.10 -13.65
CA VAL A 196 -16.24 -7.52 -13.99
C VAL A 196 -15.45 -8.44 -13.06
N ILE A 197 -14.18 -8.14 -12.80
CA ILE A 197 -13.36 -8.94 -11.88
C ILE A 197 -13.92 -8.88 -10.46
N ASP A 198 -14.28 -7.70 -9.97
CA ASP A 198 -14.89 -7.56 -8.63
C ASP A 198 -16.25 -8.27 -8.54
N TYR A 199 -17.04 -8.26 -9.62
CA TYR A 199 -18.28 -9.04 -9.70
C TYR A 199 -18.04 -10.56 -9.70
N TYR A 200 -16.95 -11.03 -10.33
CA TYR A 200 -16.62 -12.46 -10.38
C TYR A 200 -16.00 -12.98 -9.07
N LEU A 201 -15.24 -12.14 -8.36
CA LEU A 201 -14.56 -12.51 -7.12
C LEU A 201 -15.38 -12.26 -5.85
N ARG A 202 -16.52 -11.56 -5.94
CA ARG A 202 -17.52 -11.43 -4.87
C ARG A 202 -18.49 -12.60 -4.86
#